data_AF-A0A7R9VJ94-F1
#
_entry.id   AF-A0A7R9VJ94-F1
#
_cell.length_a   1.000
_cell.length_b   1.000
_cell.length_c   1.000
_cell.angle_alpha   90.00
_cell.angle_beta   90.00
_cell.angle_gamma   90.00
#
_symmetry.space_group_name_H-M   'P 1'
#
loop_
_entity.id
_entity.type
_entity.pdbx_description
1 polymer ?
#
loop_
_entity_poly.entity_id
_entity_poly.type
_entity_poly.pdbx_seq_one_letter_code
_entity_poly.pdbx_strand_id
1 'polypeptide(L)'
;MADVESFRVGTMRTSMAANQLLAKAELGTVKRTMFSNPPPDHVFGYKAPADPEGAREVTMKWKEHTPSANKAAGTATKPKLDFTAMNKLSAMSGLTKANQQGAFRTTHPVTVKLSDTSTKPGPGLPSDVDPSFTYGMPGTYRSADTVRQKGPYEPPMKYLVQGAYANEWVAEALSKQSSLPSKSYVPPIPTRAAIGHAIGAQQKYLRQPAGGEEWKMTKFRTTPARVTQYMSGTTSATAVAAACKASAAEEAGEAEQ
;
A
#
# COMPACT_ATOMS: atom_id res chain seq x y z
N MET A 1 -3.56 -58.02 -48.55
CA MET A 1 -4.90 -57.41 -48.44
C MET A 1 -5.10 -56.60 -49.70
N ALA A 2 -6.21 -56.81 -50.41
CA ALA A 2 -6.45 -56.21 -51.71
C ALA A 2 -6.47 -54.67 -51.63
N ASP A 3 -5.72 -54.00 -52.52
CA ASP A 3 -5.69 -52.55 -52.65
C ASP A 3 -7.10 -52.01 -52.97
N VAL A 4 -7.74 -51.41 -51.98
CA VAL A 4 -9.02 -50.70 -52.11
C VAL A 4 -8.91 -49.49 -53.05
N GLU A 5 -7.69 -49.09 -53.42
CA GLU A 5 -7.42 -48.06 -54.43
C GLU A 5 -7.62 -48.53 -55.89
N SER A 6 -7.70 -49.84 -56.13
CA SER A 6 -7.81 -50.41 -57.49
C SER A 6 -9.19 -50.26 -58.15
N PHE A 7 -10.22 -49.85 -57.41
CA PHE A 7 -11.60 -49.68 -57.91
C PHE A 7 -12.01 -48.21 -58.00
N ARG A 8 -11.15 -47.34 -58.55
CA ARG A 8 -11.48 -45.93 -58.77
C ARG A 8 -11.51 -45.58 -60.26
N VAL A 9 -12.69 -45.20 -60.74
CA VAL A 9 -12.93 -44.77 -62.13
C VAL A 9 -12.66 -43.26 -62.25
N GLY A 10 -11.74 -42.84 -63.12
CA GLY A 10 -11.44 -41.44 -63.44
C GLY A 10 -9.94 -41.08 -63.49
N THR A 11 -9.58 -39.89 -63.98
CA THR A 11 -8.19 -39.42 -64.05
C THR A 11 -7.75 -38.77 -62.73
N MET A 12 -6.69 -39.31 -62.10
CA MET A 12 -6.08 -38.73 -60.90
C MET A 12 -5.30 -37.47 -61.27
N ARG A 13 -5.70 -36.32 -60.71
CA ARG A 13 -4.91 -35.08 -60.81
C ARG A 13 -3.83 -35.09 -59.73
N THR A 14 -2.63 -34.60 -60.05
CA THR A 14 -1.52 -34.48 -59.08
C THR A 14 -1.90 -33.68 -57.85
N SER A 15 -2.81 -32.70 -57.99
CA SER A 15 -3.35 -31.90 -56.88
C SER A 15 -4.23 -32.69 -55.90
N MET A 16 -4.75 -33.87 -56.28
CA MET A 16 -5.54 -34.72 -55.37
C MET A 16 -4.67 -35.34 -54.27
N ALA A 17 -3.38 -35.57 -54.52
CA ALA A 17 -2.46 -36.15 -53.55
C ALA A 17 -2.11 -35.19 -52.38
N ALA A 18 -2.31 -33.90 -52.57
CA ALA A 18 -2.10 -32.86 -51.56
C ALA A 18 -3.40 -32.43 -50.85
N ASN A 19 -4.57 -32.92 -51.30
CA ASN A 19 -5.85 -32.49 -50.76
C ASN A 19 -6.18 -33.22 -49.45
N GLN A 20 -6.21 -32.47 -48.34
CA GLN A 20 -6.50 -32.99 -47.00
C GLN A 20 -7.91 -33.59 -46.85
N LEU A 21 -8.87 -33.16 -47.67
CA LEU A 21 -10.25 -33.64 -47.62
C LEU A 21 -10.40 -35.04 -48.22
N LEU A 22 -9.51 -35.40 -49.15
CA LEU A 22 -9.52 -36.71 -49.82
C LEU A 22 -8.69 -37.77 -49.06
N ALA A 23 -7.87 -37.33 -48.11
CA ALA A 23 -7.00 -38.19 -47.32
C ALA A 23 -7.80 -38.97 -46.26
N LYS A 24 -7.96 -40.28 -46.46
CA LYS A 24 -8.52 -41.20 -45.47
C LYS A 24 -7.41 -41.78 -44.60
N ALA A 25 -7.66 -41.95 -43.31
CA ALA A 25 -6.75 -42.65 -42.41
C ALA A 25 -7.09 -44.15 -42.43
N GLU A 26 -6.07 -45.00 -42.44
CA GLU A 26 -6.26 -46.43 -42.24
C GLU A 26 -6.49 -46.72 -40.76
N LEU A 27 -7.27 -47.76 -40.46
CA LEU A 27 -7.62 -48.10 -39.08
C LEU A 27 -6.35 -48.40 -38.28
N GLY A 28 -6.16 -47.68 -37.16
CA GLY A 28 -4.98 -47.83 -36.30
C GLY A 28 -3.76 -47.00 -36.70
N THR A 29 -3.84 -46.21 -37.78
CA THR A 29 -2.77 -45.31 -38.22
C THR A 29 -3.18 -43.84 -38.09
N VAL A 30 -2.18 -42.96 -37.92
CA VAL A 30 -2.42 -41.51 -37.97
C VAL A 30 -2.63 -41.07 -39.42
N LYS A 31 -3.53 -40.11 -39.63
CA LYS A 31 -3.76 -39.50 -40.95
C LYS A 31 -2.43 -39.00 -41.54
N ARG A 32 -2.15 -39.36 -42.79
CA ARG A 32 -0.93 -38.94 -43.50
C ARG A 32 -0.77 -37.42 -43.49
N THR A 33 0.43 -36.94 -43.17
CA THR A 33 0.78 -35.52 -43.29
C THR A 33 0.78 -35.12 -44.77
N MET A 34 -0.11 -34.19 -45.14
CA MET A 34 -0.25 -33.70 -46.52
C MET A 34 0.44 -32.35 -46.76
N PHE A 35 1.05 -31.77 -45.73
CA PHE A 35 1.92 -30.60 -45.85
C PHE A 35 3.37 -31.05 -46.06
N SER A 36 4.20 -30.17 -46.61
CA SER A 36 5.64 -30.41 -46.75
C SER A 36 6.26 -30.55 -45.36
N ASN A 37 6.42 -31.79 -44.90
CA ASN A 37 7.07 -32.06 -43.64
C ASN A 37 8.58 -31.84 -43.81
N PRO A 38 9.27 -31.25 -42.82
CA PRO A 38 10.73 -31.23 -42.83
C PRO A 38 11.30 -32.67 -42.84
N PRO A 39 12.60 -32.83 -43.18
CA PRO A 39 13.27 -34.12 -43.20
C PRO A 39 13.08 -34.92 -41.90
N PRO A 40 13.12 -36.27 -41.94
CA PRO A 40 12.90 -37.11 -40.76
C PRO A 40 13.86 -36.83 -39.60
N ASP A 41 15.03 -36.23 -39.87
CA ASP A 41 16.02 -35.83 -38.86
C ASP A 41 15.67 -34.51 -38.14
N HIS A 42 14.58 -33.85 -38.55
CA HIS A 42 14.16 -32.61 -37.94
C HIS A 42 13.48 -32.85 -36.58
N VAL A 43 14.16 -32.42 -35.52
CA VAL A 43 13.60 -32.41 -34.17
C VAL A 43 12.72 -31.16 -34.01
N PHE A 44 11.41 -31.38 -33.92
CA PHE A 44 10.47 -30.31 -33.60
C PHE A 44 10.63 -29.85 -32.14
N GLY A 45 10.45 -28.54 -31.91
CA GLY A 45 10.53 -27.92 -30.59
C GLY A 45 11.60 -26.84 -30.52
N TYR A 46 11.54 -26.03 -29.45
CA TYR A 46 12.55 -25.01 -29.18
C TYR A 46 13.71 -25.64 -28.41
N LYS A 47 14.88 -25.75 -29.05
CA LYS A 47 16.13 -26.07 -28.37
C LYS A 47 16.68 -24.79 -27.77
N ALA A 48 16.50 -24.62 -26.46
CA ALA A 48 17.14 -23.53 -25.75
C ALA A 48 18.66 -23.60 -25.99
N PRO A 49 19.31 -22.52 -26.44
CA PRO A 49 20.75 -22.52 -26.58
C PRO A 49 21.36 -22.80 -25.21
N ALA A 50 22.34 -23.70 -25.16
CA ALA A 50 23.11 -23.90 -23.94
C ALA A 50 23.77 -22.57 -23.58
N ASP A 51 23.62 -22.15 -22.33
CA ASP A 51 24.29 -20.95 -21.84
C ASP A 51 25.81 -21.15 -22.02
N PRO A 52 26.52 -20.24 -22.71
CA PRO A 52 27.97 -20.34 -22.83
C PRO A 52 28.68 -20.22 -21.47
N GLU A 53 28.02 -19.68 -20.44
CA GLU A 53 28.55 -19.59 -19.09
C GLU A 53 27.90 -20.64 -18.17
N GLY A 54 28.72 -21.48 -17.56
CA GLY A 54 28.27 -22.42 -16.54
C GLY A 54 28.16 -21.76 -15.16
N ALA A 55 27.47 -22.43 -14.24
CA ALA A 55 27.29 -21.93 -12.87
C ALA A 55 28.63 -21.65 -12.15
N ARG A 56 29.69 -22.37 -12.52
CA ARG A 56 31.06 -22.18 -12.00
C ARG A 56 31.66 -20.85 -12.45
N GLU A 57 31.50 -20.50 -13.72
CA GLU A 57 32.00 -19.24 -14.27
C GLU A 57 31.25 -18.04 -13.69
N VAL A 58 29.94 -18.19 -13.46
CA VAL A 58 29.08 -17.16 -12.86
C VAL A 58 29.40 -16.93 -11.37
N THR A 59 29.71 -17.98 -10.61
CA THR A 59 30.06 -17.82 -9.18
C THR A 59 31.45 -17.24 -8.95
N MET A 60 32.40 -17.48 -9.87
CA MET A 60 33.78 -17.02 -9.71
C MET A 60 34.01 -15.60 -10.24
N LYS A 61 33.08 -15.05 -11.05
CA LYS A 61 33.18 -13.68 -11.57
C LYS A 61 32.27 -12.76 -10.78
N TRP A 62 32.83 -12.08 -9.78
CA TRP A 62 32.21 -10.87 -9.24
C TRP A 62 32.36 -9.74 -10.26
N LYS A 63 31.39 -9.65 -11.18
CA LYS A 63 31.35 -8.55 -12.13
C LYS A 63 30.71 -7.35 -11.45
N GLU A 64 31.51 -6.33 -11.19
CA GLU A 64 31.00 -5.03 -10.77
C GLU A 64 30.05 -4.48 -11.84
N HIS A 65 28.99 -3.81 -11.39
CA HIS A 65 28.03 -3.20 -12.29
C HIS A 65 28.74 -2.14 -13.14
N THR A 66 29.01 -2.47 -14.41
CA THR A 66 29.50 -1.50 -15.38
C THR A 66 28.36 -0.55 -15.69
N PRO A 67 28.40 0.74 -15.28
CA PRO A 67 27.37 1.68 -15.67
C PRO A 67 27.33 1.73 -17.20
N SER A 68 26.13 1.80 -17.78
CA SER A 68 25.97 1.85 -19.24
C SER A 68 26.93 2.90 -19.83
N ALA A 69 27.60 2.57 -20.95
CA ALA A 69 28.57 3.42 -21.65
C ALA A 69 28.10 4.88 -21.86
N ASN A 70 26.79 5.11 -21.81
CA ASN A 70 26.13 6.42 -21.79
C ASN A 70 26.57 7.39 -20.66
N LYS A 71 27.35 6.95 -19.66
CA LYS A 71 27.85 7.81 -18.57
C LYS A 71 29.37 7.95 -18.48
N ALA A 72 30.13 7.05 -19.12
CA ALA A 72 31.56 6.88 -18.79
C ALA A 72 32.52 7.74 -19.63
N ALA A 73 32.07 8.35 -20.72
CA ALA A 73 32.87 9.28 -21.48
C ALA A 73 31.98 10.44 -21.90
N GLY A 74 32.50 11.68 -21.86
CA GLY A 74 31.82 12.91 -22.28
C GLY A 74 31.39 12.96 -23.75
N THR A 75 31.17 11.80 -24.38
CA THR A 75 30.54 11.64 -25.67
C THR A 75 29.04 11.84 -25.47
N ALA A 76 28.53 12.94 -26.02
CA ALA A 76 27.14 13.38 -25.95
C ALA A 76 26.17 12.30 -26.45
N THR A 77 25.83 11.36 -25.56
CA THR A 77 24.82 10.35 -25.82
C THR A 77 23.47 11.04 -25.76
N LYS A 78 22.68 10.90 -26.83
CA LYS A 78 21.36 11.52 -26.91
C LYS A 78 20.56 11.13 -25.65
N PRO A 79 20.05 12.10 -24.89
CA PRO A 79 19.29 11.82 -23.68
C PRO A 79 18.09 10.93 -24.03
N LYS A 80 17.82 9.92 -23.19
CA LYS A 80 16.70 9.00 -23.40
C LYS A 80 15.40 9.81 -23.43
N LEU A 81 14.49 9.47 -24.36
CA LEU A 81 13.17 10.10 -24.41
C LEU A 81 12.36 9.75 -23.16
N ASP A 82 11.69 10.76 -22.60
CA ASP A 82 10.75 10.63 -21.49
C ASP A 82 9.34 10.40 -22.02
N PHE A 83 9.00 9.12 -22.24
CA PHE A 83 7.68 8.76 -22.75
C PHE A 83 6.54 9.15 -21.79
N THR A 84 6.81 9.27 -20.49
CA THR A 84 5.78 9.65 -19.51
C THR A 84 5.41 11.12 -19.67
N ALA A 85 6.42 12.00 -19.75
CA ALA A 85 6.20 13.42 -20.00
C ALA A 85 5.56 13.64 -21.38
N MET A 86 6.02 12.94 -22.41
CA MET A 86 5.45 13.04 -23.76
C MET A 86 4.00 12.57 -23.83
N ASN A 87 3.65 11.48 -23.14
CA ASN A 87 2.27 10.99 -23.08
C ASN A 87 1.37 12.00 -22.34
N LYS A 88 1.86 12.61 -21.26
CA LYS A 88 1.14 13.68 -20.56
C LYS A 88 0.88 14.88 -21.48
N LEU A 89 1.89 15.33 -22.23
CA LEU A 89 1.75 16.41 -23.20
C LEU A 89 0.77 16.03 -24.33
N SER A 90 0.81 14.78 -24.80
CA SER A 90 -0.10 14.31 -25.84
C SER A 90 -1.57 14.38 -25.37
N ALA A 91 -1.83 13.97 -24.12
CA ALA A 91 -3.15 14.07 -23.52
C ALA A 91 -3.58 15.53 -23.34
N MET A 92 -2.66 16.42 -22.92
CA MET A 92 -2.94 17.86 -22.80
C MET A 92 -3.23 18.52 -24.16
N SER A 93 -2.61 18.04 -25.24
CA SER A 93 -2.89 18.48 -26.60
C SER A 93 -4.15 17.87 -27.23
N GLY A 94 -4.90 17.05 -26.49
CA GLY A 94 -6.15 16.46 -26.94
C GLY A 94 -6.02 15.18 -27.76
N LEU A 95 -4.82 14.56 -27.82
CA LEU A 95 -4.63 13.28 -28.51
C LEU A 95 -5.12 12.13 -27.63
N THR A 96 -6.26 11.55 -28.01
CA THR A 96 -6.90 10.44 -27.27
C THR A 96 -6.66 9.07 -27.92
N LYS A 97 -6.19 9.02 -29.17
CA LYS A 97 -5.98 7.78 -29.94
C LYS A 97 -4.52 7.34 -29.93
N ALA A 98 -4.28 6.03 -29.75
CA ALA A 98 -2.94 5.44 -29.71
C ALA A 98 -2.13 5.69 -31.00
N ASN A 99 -2.78 5.60 -32.17
CA ASN A 99 -2.12 5.76 -33.47
C ASN A 99 -1.52 7.17 -33.68
N GLN A 100 -2.03 8.18 -32.97
CA GLN A 100 -1.57 9.57 -33.06
C GLN A 100 -0.36 9.83 -32.15
N GLN A 101 -0.15 9.00 -31.12
CA GLN A 101 0.95 9.17 -30.17
C GLN A 101 2.32 8.99 -30.82
N GLY A 102 2.44 8.12 -31.83
CA GLY A 102 3.69 7.93 -32.57
C GLY A 102 4.16 9.21 -33.28
N ALA A 103 3.27 9.84 -34.06
CA ALA A 103 3.57 11.09 -34.76
C ALA A 103 3.82 12.26 -33.77
N PHE A 104 3.07 12.29 -32.66
CA PHE A 104 3.27 13.30 -31.61
C PHE A 104 4.64 13.16 -30.94
N ARG A 105 5.11 11.92 -30.71
CA ARG A 105 6.42 11.67 -30.10
C ARG A 105 7.59 12.13 -30.97
N THR A 106 7.45 12.04 -32.29
CA THR A 106 8.48 12.52 -33.22
C THR A 106 8.53 14.05 -33.30
N THR A 107 7.38 14.72 -33.19
CA THR A 107 7.29 16.20 -33.30
C THR A 107 7.61 16.92 -31.99
N HIS A 108 7.30 16.30 -30.84
CA HIS A 108 7.51 16.90 -29.52
C HIS A 108 8.39 15.99 -28.62
N PRO A 109 9.68 15.81 -28.97
CA PRO A 109 10.59 15.00 -28.18
C PRO A 109 10.87 15.66 -26.81
N VAL A 110 10.41 15.03 -25.73
CA VAL A 110 10.84 15.39 -24.37
C VAL A 110 11.88 14.40 -23.94
N THR A 111 13.02 14.90 -23.50
CA THR A 111 14.14 14.09 -23.06
C THR A 111 14.20 14.06 -21.55
N VAL A 112 14.47 12.90 -20.96
CA VAL A 112 14.76 12.79 -19.53
C VAL A 112 15.95 13.68 -19.25
N LYS A 113 15.81 14.63 -18.33
CA LYS A 113 16.96 15.37 -17.82
C LYS A 113 17.94 14.34 -17.31
N LEU A 114 19.11 14.23 -17.95
CA LEU A 114 20.25 13.62 -17.27
C LEU A 114 20.46 14.53 -16.08
N SER A 115 19.95 14.13 -14.91
CA SER A 115 20.54 14.63 -13.68
C SER A 115 22.03 14.38 -13.86
N ASP A 116 22.85 15.39 -13.62
CA ASP A 116 24.26 15.18 -13.29
C ASP A 116 24.28 14.29 -12.04
N THR A 117 24.04 13.00 -12.25
CA THR A 117 24.83 11.96 -11.63
C THR A 117 26.17 12.00 -12.36
N SER A 118 26.82 13.17 -12.32
CA SER A 118 28.18 13.26 -11.80
C SER A 118 28.25 12.17 -10.77
N THR A 119 29.00 11.13 -11.11
CA THR A 119 29.38 10.07 -10.20
C THR A 119 29.69 10.76 -8.91
N LYS A 120 28.72 10.82 -7.98
CA LYS A 120 28.97 11.48 -6.72
C LYS A 120 30.16 10.71 -6.20
N PRO A 121 31.32 11.36 -5.97
CA PRO A 121 32.45 10.64 -5.42
C PRO A 121 31.87 9.85 -4.25
N GLY A 122 32.23 8.56 -4.18
CA GLY A 122 31.78 7.71 -3.09
C GLY A 122 31.93 8.51 -1.79
N PRO A 123 30.95 8.42 -0.86
CA PRO A 123 31.03 9.20 0.37
C PRO A 123 32.43 9.01 0.97
N GLY A 124 33.17 10.10 1.12
CA GLY A 124 34.55 10.05 1.58
C GLY A 124 34.61 9.23 2.85
N LEU A 125 35.42 8.18 2.85
CA LEU A 125 35.48 7.30 4.00
C LEU A 125 36.15 8.08 5.14
N PRO A 126 35.70 7.94 6.40
CA PRO A 126 36.36 8.60 7.51
C PRO A 126 37.84 8.22 7.64
N SER A 127 38.22 7.01 7.19
CA SER A 127 39.62 6.56 7.09
C SER A 127 40.48 7.38 6.14
N ASP A 128 39.87 8.00 5.12
CA ASP A 128 40.60 8.80 4.13
C ASP A 128 41.00 10.17 4.72
N VAL A 129 40.30 10.62 5.76
CA VAL A 129 40.56 11.89 6.45
C VAL A 129 41.48 11.70 7.66
N ASP A 130 41.29 10.63 8.43
CA ASP A 130 42.09 10.29 9.60
C ASP A 130 42.60 8.84 9.50
N PRO A 131 43.90 8.62 9.24
CA PRO A 131 44.49 7.29 9.17
C PRO A 131 44.40 6.49 10.48
N SER A 132 44.15 7.16 11.62
CA SER A 132 43.95 6.51 12.91
C SER A 132 42.49 6.10 13.17
N PHE A 133 41.57 6.48 12.27
CA PHE A 133 40.16 6.12 12.37
C PHE A 133 39.99 4.60 12.31
N THR A 134 39.49 4.03 13.41
CA THR A 134 39.21 2.60 13.51
C THR A 134 37.72 2.36 13.32
N TYR A 135 37.36 1.53 12.33
CA TYR A 135 35.97 1.14 12.11
C TYR A 135 35.43 0.28 13.25
N GLY A 136 34.16 0.49 13.58
CA GLY A 136 33.45 -0.26 14.60
C GLY A 136 32.99 0.63 15.76
N MET A 137 32.47 -0.02 16.79
CA MET A 137 32.06 0.63 18.03
C MET A 137 33.09 0.30 19.11
N PRO A 138 33.59 1.28 19.88
CA PRO A 138 34.45 0.97 21.02
C PRO A 138 33.67 0.10 22.02
N GLY A 139 34.35 -0.79 22.75
CA GLY A 139 33.70 -1.65 23.74
C GLY A 139 32.99 -0.89 24.88
N THR A 140 33.35 0.37 25.07
CA THR A 140 32.70 1.31 26.01
C THR A 140 31.40 1.91 25.45
N TYR A 141 31.14 1.79 24.14
CA TYR A 141 29.93 2.30 23.53
C TYR A 141 28.70 1.56 24.05
N ARG A 142 27.72 2.33 24.51
CA ARG A 142 26.42 1.81 24.93
C ARG A 142 25.33 2.38 24.04
N SER A 143 24.44 1.52 23.56
CA SER A 143 23.26 1.94 22.82
C SER A 143 22.34 2.77 23.72
N ALA A 144 21.55 3.66 23.12
CA ALA A 144 20.57 4.47 23.84
C ALA A 144 19.59 3.61 24.67
N ASP A 145 19.23 2.43 24.17
CA ASP A 145 18.40 1.47 24.90
C ASP A 145 19.09 0.92 26.14
N THR A 146 20.40 0.63 26.05
CA THR A 146 21.19 0.17 27.20
C THR A 146 21.31 1.28 28.25
N VAL A 147 21.50 2.53 27.82
CA VAL A 147 21.55 3.71 28.69
C VAL A 147 20.21 3.95 29.38
N ARG A 148 19.10 3.78 28.65
CA ARG A 148 17.76 3.91 29.22
C ARG A 148 17.45 2.86 30.27
N GLN A 149 17.90 1.62 30.07
CA GLN A 149 17.65 0.51 31.00
C GLN A 149 18.60 0.50 32.20
N LYS A 150 19.90 0.72 31.96
CA LYS A 150 20.96 0.50 32.95
C LYS A 150 21.62 1.79 33.44
N GLY A 151 21.21 2.94 32.92
CA GLY A 151 21.77 4.25 33.23
C GLY A 151 22.93 4.65 32.30
N PRO A 152 23.33 5.94 32.37
CA PRO A 152 24.36 6.51 31.48
C PRO A 152 25.77 5.99 31.75
N TYR A 153 26.05 5.50 32.96
CA TYR A 153 27.38 5.04 33.35
C TYR A 153 27.32 3.58 33.81
N GLU A 154 28.35 2.81 33.45
CA GLU A 154 28.54 1.48 34.04
C GLU A 154 28.84 1.63 35.53
N PRO A 155 28.11 0.93 36.43
CA PRO A 155 28.35 1.03 37.85
C PRO A 155 29.79 0.59 38.14
N PRO A 156 30.68 1.47 38.62
CA PRO A 156 32.05 1.09 38.90
C PRO A 156 32.04 0.04 40.01
N MET A 157 32.75 -1.06 39.79
CA MET A 157 32.78 -2.21 40.69
C MET A 157 33.12 -1.81 42.15
N LYS A 158 33.91 -0.75 42.31
CA LYS A 158 34.23 -0.12 43.60
C LYS A 158 32.97 0.18 44.44
N TYR A 159 31.95 0.80 43.85
CA TYR A 159 30.74 1.18 44.59
C TYR A 159 29.85 -0.01 44.93
N LEU A 160 29.90 -1.06 44.11
CA LEU A 160 29.23 -2.33 44.41
C LEU A 160 29.88 -3.02 45.61
N VAL A 161 31.22 -3.14 45.61
CA VAL A 161 31.97 -3.78 46.70
C VAL A 161 31.85 -3.00 48.02
N GLN A 162 31.84 -1.66 47.94
CA GLN A 162 31.68 -0.80 49.11
C GLN A 162 30.24 -0.72 49.64
N GLY A 163 29.26 -1.32 48.95
CA GLY A 163 27.85 -1.25 49.33
C GLY A 163 27.26 0.16 49.21
N ALA A 164 27.88 1.06 48.43
CA ALA A 164 27.46 2.46 48.34
C ALA A 164 26.01 2.60 47.85
N TYR A 165 25.59 1.79 46.89
CA TYR A 165 24.22 1.77 46.38
C TYR A 165 23.19 1.35 47.44
N ALA A 166 23.56 0.42 48.34
CA ALA A 166 22.68 0.02 49.44
C ALA A 166 22.48 1.19 50.41
N ASN A 167 23.57 1.92 50.71
CA ASN A 167 23.52 3.08 51.59
C ASN A 167 22.70 4.23 50.99
N GLU A 168 22.88 4.52 49.69
CA GLU A 168 22.08 5.52 48.97
C GLU A 168 20.59 5.17 48.97
N TRP A 169 20.25 3.89 48.74
CA TRP A 169 18.86 3.43 48.78
C TRP A 169 18.23 3.61 50.16
N VAL A 170 18.95 3.27 51.24
CA VAL A 170 18.47 3.48 52.62
C VAL A 170 18.26 4.97 52.89
N ALA A 171 19.21 5.82 52.47
CA ALA A 171 19.09 7.27 52.62
C ALA A 171 17.89 7.86 51.87
N GLU A 172 17.64 7.41 50.63
CA GLU A 172 16.46 7.80 49.86
C GLU A 172 15.15 7.29 50.46
N ALA A 173 15.14 6.06 51.00
CA ALA A 173 13.95 5.50 51.63
C ALA A 173 13.55 6.32 52.86
N LEU A 174 14.54 6.68 53.69
CA LEU A 174 14.34 7.54 54.86
C LEU A 174 13.88 8.95 54.45
N SER A 175 14.46 9.54 53.40
CA SER A 175 14.06 10.87 52.93
C SER A 175 12.64 10.86 52.33
N LYS A 176 12.27 9.83 51.56
CA LYS A 176 10.90 9.64 51.04
C LYS A 176 9.90 9.48 52.17
N GLN A 177 10.24 8.71 53.20
CA GLN A 177 9.35 8.52 54.35
C GLN A 177 9.10 9.85 55.11
N SER A 178 10.11 10.73 55.16
CA SER A 178 9.95 12.07 55.74
C SER A 178 9.19 13.07 54.87
N SER A 179 9.10 12.83 53.55
CA SER A 179 8.64 13.82 52.57
C SER A 179 7.37 13.44 51.81
N LEU A 180 6.65 12.38 52.21
CA LEU A 180 5.38 12.02 51.57
C LEU A 180 4.26 12.99 52.00
N PRO A 181 3.80 13.94 51.16
CA PRO A 181 2.51 14.59 51.40
C PRO A 181 1.38 13.56 51.21
N SER A 182 0.28 13.72 51.96
CA SER A 182 -0.92 12.90 51.76
C SER A 182 -1.34 12.97 50.29
N LYS A 183 -1.44 11.83 49.61
CA LYS A 183 -1.79 11.77 48.18
C LYS A 183 -3.08 12.55 47.91
N SER A 184 -2.97 13.71 47.27
CA SER A 184 -4.13 14.47 46.81
C SER A 184 -4.73 13.79 45.58
N TYR A 185 -6.06 13.74 45.53
CA TYR A 185 -6.78 13.17 44.40
C TYR A 185 -6.58 14.05 43.16
N VAL A 186 -6.03 13.47 42.09
CA VAL A 186 -5.91 14.13 40.79
C VAL A 186 -7.07 13.66 39.90
N PRO A 187 -7.99 14.55 39.47
CA PRO A 187 -9.11 14.14 38.64
C PRO A 187 -8.63 13.68 37.26
N PRO A 188 -9.30 12.68 36.64
CA PRO A 188 -8.91 12.15 35.35
C PRO A 188 -9.13 13.19 34.24
N ILE A 189 -8.12 13.36 33.38
CA ILE A 189 -8.19 14.23 32.20
C ILE A 189 -8.92 13.46 31.08
N PRO A 190 -10.00 13.98 30.49
CA PRO A 190 -10.73 13.28 29.43
C PRO A 190 -9.89 13.16 28.16
N THR A 191 -9.99 12.01 27.47
CA THR A 191 -9.29 11.77 26.20
C THR A 191 -9.92 12.53 25.05
N ARG A 192 -9.16 12.78 23.97
CA ARG A 192 -9.68 13.42 22.74
C ARG A 192 -10.88 12.67 22.15
N ALA A 193 -10.90 11.34 22.28
CA ALA A 193 -12.03 10.51 21.86
C ALA A 193 -13.28 10.78 22.71
N ALA A 194 -13.14 10.86 24.04
CA ALA A 194 -14.25 11.18 24.93
C ALA A 194 -14.86 12.55 24.63
N ILE A 195 -14.01 13.56 24.37
CA ILE A 195 -14.45 14.90 23.97
C ILE A 195 -15.18 14.84 22.61
N GLY A 196 -14.63 14.14 21.61
CA GLY A 196 -15.25 14.00 20.29
C GLY A 196 -16.62 13.30 20.33
N HIS A 197 -16.76 12.27 21.15
CA HIS A 197 -18.05 11.59 21.35
C HIS A 197 -19.07 12.48 22.05
N ALA A 198 -18.66 13.25 23.07
CA ALA A 198 -19.53 14.20 23.75
C ALA A 198 -20.04 15.29 22.79
N ILE A 199 -19.15 15.85 21.96
CA ILE A 199 -19.51 16.86 20.95
C ILE A 199 -20.44 16.25 19.89
N GLY A 200 -20.14 15.05 19.38
CA GLY A 200 -20.97 14.38 18.38
C GLY A 200 -22.37 14.04 18.90
N ALA A 201 -22.49 13.66 20.18
CA ALA A 201 -23.78 13.44 20.83
C ALA A 201 -24.56 14.76 20.95
N GLN A 202 -23.93 15.84 21.42
CA GLN A 202 -24.55 17.17 21.51
C GLN A 202 -25.05 17.66 20.14
N GLN A 203 -24.25 17.50 19.08
CA GLN A 203 -24.64 17.88 17.73
C GLN A 203 -25.84 17.08 17.21
N LYS A 204 -25.95 15.80 17.56
CA LYS A 204 -27.13 14.97 17.22
C LYS A 204 -28.38 15.43 17.97
N TYR A 205 -28.26 15.80 19.24
CA TYR A 205 -29.40 16.33 20.01
C TYR A 205 -29.88 17.70 19.50
N LEU A 206 -28.96 18.56 19.06
CA LEU A 206 -29.29 19.86 18.47
C LEU A 206 -29.91 19.73 17.06
N ARG A 207 -29.49 18.73 16.29
CA ARG A 207 -30.12 18.36 15.01
C ARG A 207 -31.32 17.44 15.21
N GLN A 208 -32.33 17.89 15.93
CA GLN A 208 -33.65 17.28 15.75
C GLN A 208 -34.17 17.65 14.35
N PRO A 209 -34.49 16.69 13.47
CA PRO A 209 -35.13 17.01 12.20
C PRO A 209 -36.52 17.57 12.49
N ALA A 210 -36.73 18.86 12.17
CA ALA A 210 -38.05 19.44 12.17
C ALA A 210 -38.94 18.70 11.15
N GLY A 211 -39.91 17.92 11.66
CA GLY A 211 -41.06 17.45 10.88
C GLY A 211 -40.86 16.23 9.97
N GLY A 212 -39.81 15.43 10.15
CA GLY A 212 -39.70 14.14 9.45
C GLY A 212 -40.53 13.06 10.13
N GLU A 213 -41.37 12.34 9.38
CA GLU A 213 -42.03 11.12 9.89
C GLU A 213 -40.96 10.17 10.47
N GLU A 214 -41.18 9.70 11.70
CA GLU A 214 -40.34 8.67 12.32
C GLU A 214 -40.19 7.52 11.34
N TRP A 215 -38.95 7.04 11.17
CA TRP A 215 -38.68 5.97 10.22
C TRP A 215 -39.52 4.73 10.56
N LYS A 216 -40.57 4.50 9.78
CA LYS A 216 -41.37 3.28 9.81
C LYS A 216 -40.96 2.41 8.64
N MET A 217 -40.64 1.15 8.94
CA MET A 217 -40.49 0.14 7.91
C MET A 217 -41.75 0.08 7.03
N THR A 218 -41.58 -0.18 5.73
CA THR A 218 -42.65 -0.12 4.72
C THR A 218 -43.89 -0.94 5.11
N LYS A 219 -43.68 -2.08 5.78
CA LYS A 219 -44.74 -2.99 6.24
C LYS A 219 -45.59 -2.44 7.40
N PHE A 220 -45.10 -1.43 8.11
CA PHE A 220 -45.70 -0.89 9.33
C PHE A 220 -46.14 0.58 9.19
N ARG A 221 -46.19 1.11 7.96
CA ARG A 221 -46.71 2.47 7.71
C ARG A 221 -48.19 2.60 8.08
N THR A 222 -48.98 1.56 7.80
CA THR A 222 -50.44 1.55 7.98
C THR A 222 -50.89 1.12 9.38
N THR A 223 -49.99 0.57 10.21
CA THR A 223 -50.34 0.09 11.54
C THR A 223 -50.26 1.25 12.54
N PRO A 224 -51.36 1.63 13.21
CA PRO A 224 -51.31 2.66 14.25
C PRO A 224 -50.48 2.15 15.44
N ALA A 225 -49.67 3.03 16.04
CA ALA A 225 -48.91 2.68 17.22
C ALA A 225 -49.87 2.39 18.37
N ARG A 226 -49.79 1.19 18.96
CA ARG A 226 -50.61 0.79 20.12
C ARG A 226 -50.11 1.37 21.45
N VAL A 227 -48.90 1.91 21.48
CA VAL A 227 -48.28 2.49 22.67
C VAL A 227 -47.89 3.93 22.34
N THR A 228 -48.69 4.88 22.82
CA THR A 228 -48.46 6.33 22.64
C THR A 228 -47.76 6.98 23.84
N GLN A 229 -47.54 6.23 24.93
CA GLN A 229 -46.75 6.66 26.08
C GLN A 229 -45.73 5.60 26.45
N TYR A 230 -44.45 5.88 26.17
CA TYR A 230 -43.37 5.21 26.88
C TYR A 230 -43.16 5.92 28.21
N MET A 231 -43.03 5.14 29.30
CA MET A 231 -42.73 5.63 30.65
C MET A 231 -41.29 6.12 30.80
N SER A 232 -40.88 7.07 29.96
CA SER A 232 -39.61 7.78 30.09
C SER A 232 -39.80 9.25 29.70
N GLY A 233 -40.30 10.01 30.66
CA GLY A 233 -40.04 11.44 30.91
C GLY A 233 -39.61 12.34 29.75
N THR A 234 -40.28 12.29 28.61
CA THR A 234 -40.13 13.29 27.55
C THR A 234 -41.52 13.80 27.20
N THR A 235 -41.88 14.89 27.86
CA THR A 235 -43.03 15.72 27.53
C THR A 235 -42.96 16.09 26.05
N SER A 236 -43.86 15.55 25.24
CA SER A 236 -44.08 15.99 23.87
C SER A 236 -44.40 17.49 23.88
N ALA A 237 -43.75 18.24 22.98
CA ALA A 237 -43.79 19.71 22.89
C ALA A 237 -45.19 20.35 22.73
N THR A 238 -46.24 19.56 22.51
CA THR A 238 -47.64 20.00 22.53
C THR A 238 -48.20 20.24 23.94
N ALA A 239 -47.65 19.63 24.98
CA ALA A 239 -48.08 19.87 26.37
C ALA A 239 -47.50 21.18 26.96
N VAL A 240 -46.34 21.62 26.48
CA VAL A 240 -45.72 22.89 26.89
C VAL A 240 -46.50 24.09 26.33
N ALA A 241 -47.09 23.96 25.14
CA ALA A 241 -47.93 25.00 24.53
C ALA A 241 -49.31 25.15 25.21
N ALA A 242 -49.84 24.10 25.83
CA ALA A 242 -51.10 24.15 26.57
C ALA A 242 -50.91 24.69 28.01
N ALA A 243 -49.79 24.37 28.66
CA ALA A 243 -49.46 24.92 29.99
C ALA A 243 -49.19 26.44 29.94
N CYS A 244 -48.55 26.95 28.89
CA CYS A 244 -48.36 28.40 28.70
C CYS A 244 -49.65 29.18 28.37
N LYS A 245 -50.72 28.51 27.91
CA LYS A 245 -52.03 29.16 27.69
C LYS A 245 -52.95 29.10 28.90
N ALA A 246 -52.76 28.12 29.80
CA ALA A 246 -53.49 28.08 31.07
C ALA A 246 -52.92 29.06 32.10
N SER A 247 -51.60 29.24 32.17
CA SER A 247 -50.96 30.22 33.08
C SER A 247 -51.16 31.69 32.66
N ALA A 248 -51.60 31.94 31.42
CA ALA A 248 -51.92 33.29 30.92
C ALA A 248 -53.41 33.67 31.09
N ALA A 249 -54.26 32.73 31.50
CA ALA A 249 -55.69 32.99 31.76
C ALA A 249 -56.01 33.14 33.26
N GLU A 250 -55.12 32.70 34.14
CA GLU A 250 -55.25 32.87 35.60
C GLU A 250 -54.71 34.23 36.09
N GLU A 251 -53.92 34.95 35.28
CA GLU A 251 -53.40 36.29 35.60
C GLU A 251 -54.27 37.45 35.04
N ALA A 252 -55.44 37.13 34.49
CA ALA A 252 -56.43 38.10 33.99
C ALA A 252 -57.74 38.15 34.80
N GLY A 253 -57.81 37.42 35.92
CA GLY A 253 -58.98 37.33 36.80
C GLY A 253 -58.83 38.01 38.18
N GLU A 254 -57.70 38.65 38.47
CA GLU A 254 -57.41 39.30 39.76
C GLU A 254 -57.04 40.78 39.58
N ALA A 255 -57.86 41.48 38.78
CA ALA A 255 -57.78 42.93 38.58
C ALA A 255 -59.18 43.58 38.53
N GLU A 256 -60.12 43.11 39.36
CA GLU A 256 -61.33 43.87 39.71
C GLU A 256 -61.68 43.65 41.19
N GLN A 257 -60.97 44.40 42.05
CA GLN A 257 -61.43 44.95 43.33
C GLN A 257 -60.43 45.98 43.85
#